data_AF-A0A3M1CKH1-F1
#
_entry.id   AF-A0A3M1CKH1-F1
#
_cell.length_a   1.000
_cell.length_b   1.000
_cell.length_c   1.000
_cell.angle_alpha   90.00
_cell.angle_beta   90.00
_cell.angle_gamma   90.00
#
_symmetry.space_group_name_H-M   'P 1'
#
loop_
_entity.id
_entity.type
_entity.pdbx_description
1 polymer ?
#
loop_
_entity_poly.entity_id
_entity_poly.type
_entity_poly.pdbx_seq_one_letter_code
_entity_poly.pdbx_strand_id
1 'polypeptide(L)' 'MKKAVKKLVGVVLLASALGGCAYAGAAAAGGDKVVIAKNNYFLFGILREVYVCKVTDAGLAECHSSESP' A
#
# COMPACT_ATOMS: atom_id res chain seq x y z
N MET A 1 0.23 31.47 20.64
CA MET A 1 1.03 30.22 20.63
C MET A 1 0.18 28.95 20.61
N LYS A 2 -0.78 28.74 21.55
CA LYS A 2 -1.60 27.50 21.61
C LYS A 2 -2.41 27.17 20.33
N LYS A 3 -2.94 28.19 19.64
CA LYS A 3 -3.73 28.01 18.41
C LYS A 3 -2.88 27.61 17.18
N ALA A 4 -1.66 28.13 17.08
CA ALA A 4 -0.73 27.80 16.00
C ALA A 4 -0.22 26.37 16.13
N VAL A 5 0.14 25.95 17.35
CA VAL A 5 0.56 24.57 17.64
C VAL A 5 -0.55 23.57 17.30
N LYS A 6 -1.81 23.88 17.66
CA LYS A 6 -2.96 22.99 17.33
C LYS A 6 -3.18 22.82 15.84
N LYS A 7 -3.03 23.89 15.04
CA LYS A 7 -3.12 23.82 13.58
C LYS A 7 -1.95 23.01 12.99
N LEU A 8 -0.76 23.21 13.51
CA LEU A 8 0.46 22.54 13.02
C LEU A 8 0.43 21.03 13.30
N VAL A 9 -0.03 20.62 14.49
CA VAL A 9 -0.27 19.20 14.81
C VAL A 9 -1.33 18.57 13.90
N GLY A 10 -2.41 19.30 13.60
CA GLY A 10 -3.45 18.82 12.66
C GLY A 10 -2.91 18.56 11.25
N VAL A 11 -2.07 19.47 10.74
CA VAL A 11 -1.45 19.33 9.41
C VAL A 11 -0.44 18.18 9.38
N VAL A 12 0.37 18.01 10.43
CA VAL A 12 1.35 16.90 10.53
C VAL A 12 0.66 15.54 10.60
N LEU A 13 -0.45 15.43 11.34
CA LEU A 13 -1.25 14.20 11.38
C LEU A 13 -1.89 13.88 10.02
N LEU A 14 -2.37 14.89 9.30
CA LEU A 14 -2.94 14.68 7.97
C LEU A 14 -1.86 14.28 6.94
N ALA A 15 -0.68 14.89 7.01
CA ALA A 15 0.44 14.58 6.11
C ALA A 15 1.00 13.16 6.37
N SER A 16 1.07 12.73 7.62
CA SER A 16 1.49 11.35 7.97
C SER A 16 0.46 10.30 7.55
N ALA A 17 -0.82 10.61 7.57
CA ALA A 17 -1.87 9.73 7.03
C ALA A 17 -1.79 9.54 5.50
N LEU A 18 -1.21 10.51 4.78
CA LEU A 18 -1.09 10.47 3.31
C LEU A 18 0.26 9.89 2.82
N GLY A 19 1.26 9.78 3.69
CA GLY A 19 2.63 9.33 3.34
C GLY A 19 2.92 7.85 3.56
N GLY A 20 1.96 7.07 4.07
CA GLY A 20 2.13 5.62 4.26
C GLY A 20 1.98 4.85 2.95
N CYS A 21 2.74 3.78 2.75
CA CYS A 21 2.43 2.76 1.74
C CYS A 21 1.68 1.64 2.45
N ALA A 22 0.34 1.57 2.36
CA ALA A 22 -0.38 0.40 2.84
C ALA A 22 -0.22 -0.72 1.83
N TYR A 23 0.60 -1.70 2.17
CA TYR A 23 0.37 -3.04 1.63
C TYR A 23 -0.95 -3.54 2.23
N ALA A 24 -2.00 -3.57 1.41
CA ALA A 24 -3.35 -3.95 1.83
C ALA A 24 -3.50 -5.44 2.11
N GLY A 25 -2.56 -6.26 1.64
CA GLY A 25 -2.47 -7.67 2.00
C GLY A 25 -1.64 -8.45 1.01
N ALA A 26 -1.19 -9.62 1.43
CA ALA A 26 -0.59 -10.63 0.55
C ALA A 26 -1.34 -11.95 0.76
N ALA A 27 -1.66 -12.65 -0.32
CA ALA A 27 -2.31 -13.95 -0.30
C ALA A 27 -1.55 -14.93 -1.21
N ALA A 28 -1.36 -16.16 -0.76
CA ALA A 28 -0.80 -17.21 -1.60
C ALA A 28 -1.83 -17.57 -2.70
N ALA A 29 -1.38 -17.59 -3.95
CA ALA A 29 -2.22 -17.89 -5.12
C ALA A 29 -2.04 -19.32 -5.64
N GLY A 30 -1.29 -20.16 -4.91
CA GLY A 30 -0.94 -21.53 -5.27
C GLY A 30 0.43 -21.64 -5.93
N GLY A 31 1.14 -22.74 -5.64
CA GLY A 31 2.52 -22.94 -6.06
C GLY A 31 3.45 -21.83 -5.56
N ASP A 32 4.31 -21.32 -6.45
CA ASP A 32 5.30 -20.29 -6.15
C ASP A 32 4.77 -18.87 -6.46
N LYS A 33 3.48 -18.60 -6.29
CA LYS A 33 2.87 -17.30 -6.60
C LYS A 33 2.19 -16.67 -5.39
N VAL A 34 2.37 -15.36 -5.24
CA VAL A 34 1.72 -14.54 -4.22
C VAL A 34 1.05 -13.35 -4.90
N VAL A 35 -0.20 -13.11 -4.50
CA VAL A 35 -0.96 -11.93 -4.88
C VAL A 35 -0.76 -10.87 -3.81
N ILE A 36 -0.28 -9.69 -4.19
CA ILE A 36 -0.13 -8.53 -3.32
C ILE A 36 -1.18 -7.49 -3.70
N ALA A 37 -2.06 -7.15 -2.76
CA ALA A 37 -2.88 -5.96 -2.87
C ALA A 37 -2.10 -4.78 -2.27
N LYS A 38 -1.81 -3.76 -3.08
CA LYS A 38 -1.24 -2.49 -2.64
C LYS A 38 -2.34 -1.44 -2.67
N ASN A 39 -2.54 -0.78 -1.53
CA ASN A 39 -3.46 0.33 -1.41
C ASN A 39 -2.65 1.61 -1.31
N ASN A 40 -2.61 2.36 -2.42
CA ASN A 40 -2.04 3.70 -2.37
C ASN A 40 -3.04 4.59 -1.60
N TYR A 41 -2.60 5.11 -0.44
CA TYR A 41 -3.43 5.93 0.47
C TYR A 41 -3.96 7.22 -0.16
N PHE A 42 -3.44 7.60 -1.33
CA PHE A 42 -3.64 8.91 -1.94
C PHE A 42 -5.09 9.23 -2.35
N LEU A 43 -6.01 8.26 -2.42
CA LEU A 43 -7.42 8.49 -2.81
C LEU A 43 -8.38 7.47 -2.15
N PHE A 44 -8.45 7.38 -0.82
CA PHE A 44 -9.44 6.53 -0.12
C PHE A 44 -9.51 5.05 -0.59
N GLY A 45 -8.43 4.51 -1.13
CA GLY A 45 -8.40 3.15 -1.69
C GLY A 45 -9.15 2.98 -3.03
N ILE A 46 -9.28 4.05 -3.81
CA ILE A 46 -9.75 4.00 -5.21
C ILE A 46 -8.67 3.38 -6.12
N LEU A 47 -7.39 3.62 -5.82
CA LEU A 47 -6.25 3.01 -6.51
C LEU A 47 -5.79 1.76 -5.76
N ARG A 48 -6.53 0.67 -5.91
CA ARG A 48 -6.12 -0.68 -5.48
C ARG A 48 -5.38 -1.34 -6.63
N GLU A 49 -4.08 -1.51 -6.47
CA GLU A 49 -3.24 -2.24 -7.42
C GLU A 49 -3.05 -3.66 -6.91
N VAL A 50 -3.28 -4.64 -7.77
CA VAL A 50 -3.07 -6.05 -7.46
C VAL A 50 -1.89 -6.55 -8.28
N TYR A 51 -0.86 -7.02 -7.59
CA TYR A 51 0.32 -7.61 -8.21
C TYR A 51 0.30 -9.12 -8.04
N VAL A 52 0.62 -9.85 -9.08
CA VAL A 52 0.96 -11.27 -8.98
C VAL A 52 2.46 -11.37 -9.08
N CYS A 53 3.10 -11.83 -8.01
CA CYS A 53 4.54 -12.01 -7.92
C CYS A 53 4.88 -13.48 -7.78
N LYS A 54 6.07 -13.85 -8.24
CA LYS A 54 6.68 -15.15 -7.99
C LYS A 54 7.45 -15.12 -6.68
N VAL A 55 7.30 -16.17 -5.88
CA VAL A 55 8.07 -16.37 -4.65
C VAL A 55 9.42 -16.99 -5.01
N THR A 56 10.48 -16.41 -4.48
CA THR A 56 11.86 -16.88 -4.60
C THR A 56 12.50 -16.89 -3.21
N ASP A 57 13.63 -17.57 -3.05
CA ASP A 57 14.36 -17.58 -1.77
C ASP A 57 14.83 -16.18 -1.34
N ALA A 58 14.99 -15.26 -2.29
CA ALA A 58 15.35 -13.86 -2.05
C ALA A 58 14.12 -12.96 -1.77
N GLY A 59 12.90 -13.47 -1.88
CA GLY A 59 11.65 -12.71 -1.74
C GLY A 59 10.77 -12.75 -2.99
N LEU A 60 10.00 -11.68 -3.22
CA LEU A 60 9.05 -11.59 -4.33
C LEU A 60 9.74 -11.02 -5.59
N ALA A 61 9.66 -11.74 -6.69
CA ALA A 61 10.21 -11.36 -7.99
C ALA A 61 9.12 -11.41 -9.07
N GLU A 62 9.41 -10.87 -10.26
CA GLU A 62 8.51 -10.94 -11.43
C GLU A 62 7.07 -10.48 -11.12
N CYS A 63 6.93 -9.36 -10.42
CA CYS A 63 5.64 -8.81 -10.05
C CYS A 63 4.95 -8.14 -11.24
N HIS A 64 3.84 -8.70 -11.70
CA HIS A 64 3.03 -8.12 -12.78
C HIS A 64 1.75 -7.50 -12.21
N SER A 65 1.43 -6.28 -12.66
CA SER A 65 0.15 -5.63 -12.35
C SER A 65 -0.96 -6.34 -13.11
N SER A 66 -1.94 -6.89 -12.39
CA SER A 66 -3.17 -7.40 -12.99
C SER A 66 -4.29 -6.44 -12.65
N GLU A 67 -4.84 -5.77 -13.67
CA GLU A 67 -5.93 -4.80 -13.52
C GLU A 67 -7.29 -5.48 -13.25
N SER A 68 -7.32 -6.81 -13.17
CA SER A 68 -8.55 -7.57 -12.90
C SER A 68 -8.22 -8.83 -12.08
N PRO A 69 -8.93 -9.09 -10.96
CA PRO A 69 -9.01 -10.43 -10.39
C PRO A 69 -9.78 -11.37 -11.33
#